data_AF-A0A7X7Z7A3-F1
#
_entry.id   AF-A0A7X7Z7A3-F1
#
_cell.length_a   1.000
_cell.length_b   1.000
_cell.length_c   1.000
_cell.angle_alpha   90.00
_cell.angle_beta   90.00
_cell.angle_gamma   90.00
#
_symmetry.space_group_name_H-M   'P 1'
#
loop_
_entity.id
_entity.type
_entity.pdbx_description
1 polymer ?
#
loop_
_entity_poly.entity_id
_entity_poly.type
_entity_poly.pdbx_seq_one_letter_code
_entity_poly.pdbx_strand_id
1 'polypeptide(L)'
;IYKERWHIESFFKLIKQNLKIKSFVGTSENAVQIQIWTALITILLLTFLKIKAKFQWHMSNLVNFIRLNLFVKIDLWEWINQPFIRPKAENVIQLKLFSG
;
A
#
# COMPACT_ATOMS: atom_id res chain seq x y z
N ILE A 1 -24.92 18.57 -0.02
CA ILE A 1 -25.14 18.20 -1.44
C ILE A 1 -23.90 18.40 -2.33
N TYR A 2 -23.45 19.62 -2.69
CA TYR A 2 -22.31 19.79 -3.61
C TYR A 2 -20.95 19.31 -3.04
N LYS A 3 -20.69 19.53 -1.76
CA LYS A 3 -19.46 19.04 -1.09
C LYS A 3 -19.36 17.51 -1.09
N GLU A 4 -20.48 16.82 -0.86
CA GLU A 4 -20.50 15.35 -0.78
C GLU A 4 -20.23 14.71 -2.15
N ARG A 5 -20.71 15.32 -3.23
CA ARG A 5 -20.42 14.86 -4.60
C ARG A 5 -18.92 14.94 -4.92
N TRP A 6 -18.26 16.00 -4.47
CA TRP A 6 -16.80 16.16 -4.56
C TRP A 6 -16.01 15.14 -3.75
N HIS A 7 -16.51 14.74 -2.58
CA HIS A 7 -15.90 13.68 -1.78
C HIS A 7 -15.96 12.33 -2.50
N ILE A 8 -17.10 12.01 -3.12
CA ILE A 8 -17.28 10.79 -3.90
C ILE A 8 -16.36 10.80 -5.14
N GLU A 9 -16.24 11.92 -5.85
CA GLU A 9 -15.32 12.03 -7.00
C GLU A 9 -13.85 11.89 -6.58
N SER A 10 -13.45 12.53 -5.48
CA SER A 10 -12.09 12.41 -4.94
C SER A 10 -11.80 10.98 -4.50
N PHE A 11 -12.78 10.30 -3.92
CA PHE A 11 -12.70 8.89 -3.58
C PHE A 11 -12.51 8.02 -4.82
N PHE A 12 -13.35 8.15 -5.85
CA PHE A 12 -13.21 7.41 -7.10
C PHE A 12 -11.91 7.74 -7.86
N LYS A 13 -11.41 8.97 -7.75
CA LYS A 13 -10.10 9.36 -8.29
C LYS A 13 -8.96 8.63 -7.56
N LEU A 14 -9.02 8.55 -6.23
CA LEU A 14 -8.08 7.79 -5.41
C LEU A 14 -8.11 6.30 -5.76
N ILE A 15 -9.31 5.72 -5.94
CA ILE A 15 -9.49 4.32 -6.39
C ILE A 15 -8.74 4.11 -7.71
N LYS A 16 -9.07 4.91 -8.72
CA LYS A 16 -8.48 4.77 -10.07
C LYS A 16 -6.97 4.96 -10.08
N GLN A 17 -6.42 5.80 -9.20
CA GLN A 17 -4.98 6.02 -9.09
C GLN A 17 -4.24 4.87 -8.40
N ASN A 18 -4.80 4.30 -7.33
CA ASN A 18 -4.13 3.27 -6.54
C ASN A 18 -4.39 1.86 -7.09
N LEU A 19 -5.59 1.60 -7.61
CA LEU A 19 -5.95 0.39 -8.31
C LEU A 19 -5.84 0.69 -9.80
N LYS A 20 -4.70 0.34 -10.43
CA LYS A 20 -4.62 0.23 -11.89
C LYS A 20 -5.56 -0.91 -12.32
N ILE A 21 -6.86 -0.63 -12.41
CA ILE A 21 -7.85 -1.54 -12.98
C ILE A 21 -7.50 -1.64 -14.48
N LYS A 22 -6.64 -2.60 -14.81
CA LYS A 22 -6.07 -2.76 -16.16
C LYS A 22 -7.08 -3.34 -17.16
N SER A 23 -8.17 -3.94 -16.68
CA SER A 23 -9.29 -4.42 -17.48
C SER A 23 -10.41 -4.81 -16.51
N PHE A 24 -11.66 -4.52 -16.86
CA PHE A 24 -12.79 -5.18 -16.22
C PHE A 24 -12.68 -6.68 -16.54
N VAL A 25 -12.69 -7.55 -15.53
CA VAL A 25 -12.57 -9.02 -15.72
C VAL A 25 -13.86 -9.62 -16.30
N GLY A 26 -14.95 -8.84 -16.28
CA GLY A 26 -16.20 -9.11 -16.97
C GLY A 26 -17.02 -7.83 -17.07
N THR A 27 -17.77 -7.67 -18.16
CA THR A 27 -18.62 -6.50 -18.44
C THR A 27 -20.07 -6.69 -18.00
N SER A 28 -20.41 -7.83 -17.38
CA SER A 28 -21.75 -8.04 -16.84
C SER A 28 -21.98 -7.15 -15.61
N GLU A 29 -23.23 -6.74 -15.39
CA GLU A 29 -23.61 -5.88 -14.28
C GLU A 29 -23.15 -6.45 -12.92
N ASN A 30 -23.35 -7.75 -12.72
CA ASN A 30 -22.88 -8.46 -11.51
C ASN A 30 -21.36 -8.44 -11.38
N ALA A 31 -20.61 -8.62 -12.47
CA ALA A 31 -19.15 -8.57 -12.45
C ALA A 31 -18.65 -7.16 -12.09
N VAL A 32 -19.33 -6.12 -12.57
CA VAL A 32 -19.02 -4.72 -12.22
C VAL A 32 -19.34 -4.45 -10.75
N GLN A 33 -20.50 -4.89 -10.25
CA GLN A 33 -20.86 -4.75 -8.84
C GLN A 33 -19.83 -5.41 -7.92
N ILE A 34 -19.45 -6.67 -8.21
CA ILE A 34 -18.42 -7.38 -7.44
C ILE A 34 -17.10 -6.62 -7.47
N GLN A 35 -16.65 -6.13 -8.63
CA GLN A 35 -15.41 -5.36 -8.75
C GLN A 35 -15.43 -4.08 -7.91
N ILE A 36 -16.57 -3.38 -7.85
CA ILE A 36 -16.74 -2.21 -6.99
C ILE A 36 -16.61 -2.62 -5.52
N TRP A 37 -17.36 -3.64 -5.07
CA TRP A 37 -17.28 -4.13 -3.69
C TRP A 37 -15.85 -4.57 -3.31
N THR A 38 -15.15 -5.29 -4.20
CA THR A 38 -13.76 -5.70 -3.97
C THR A 38 -12.82 -4.49 -3.89
N ALA A 39 -12.98 -3.48 -4.75
CA ALA A 39 -12.18 -2.25 -4.70
C ALA A 39 -12.40 -1.49 -3.38
N LEU A 40 -13.64 -1.41 -2.90
CA LEU A 40 -13.99 -0.79 -1.62
C LEU A 40 -13.30 -1.52 -0.46
N ILE A 41 -13.42 -2.85 -0.40
CA ILE A 41 -12.79 -3.70 0.63
C ILE A 41 -11.26 -3.53 0.58
N THR A 42 -10.67 -3.52 -0.61
CA THR A 42 -9.21 -3.38 -0.79
C THR A 42 -8.72 -2.05 -0.23
N ILE A 43 -9.40 -0.94 -0.52
CA ILE A 43 -9.02 0.39 -0.01
C ILE A 43 -9.19 0.48 1.51
N LEU A 44 -10.26 -0.12 2.04
CA LEU A 44 -10.48 -0.20 3.48
C LEU A 44 -9.32 -0.93 4.16
N LEU A 45 -8.92 -2.10 3.65
CA LEU A 45 -7.80 -2.88 4.17
C LEU A 45 -6.48 -2.12 4.08
N LEU A 46 -6.18 -1.50 2.93
CA LEU A 46 -4.96 -0.71 2.75
C LEU A 46 -4.89 0.48 3.70
N THR A 47 -6.02 1.16 3.91
CA THR A 47 -6.10 2.30 4.84
C THR A 47 -5.94 1.83 6.28
N PHE A 48 -6.56 0.71 6.65
CA PHE A 48 -6.40 0.09 7.96
C PHE A 48 -4.94 -0.31 8.23
N LEU A 49 -4.30 -0.95 7.26
CA LEU A 49 -2.87 -1.32 7.32
C LEU A 49 -2.00 -0.09 7.52
N LYS A 50 -2.24 0.98 6.75
CA LYS A 50 -1.52 2.24 6.89
C LYS A 50 -1.68 2.86 8.29
N ILE A 51 -2.89 2.82 8.87
CA ILE A 51 -3.17 3.37 10.20
C ILE A 51 -2.50 2.53 11.31
N LYS A 52 -2.46 1.20 11.15
CA LYS A 52 -1.85 0.30 12.13
C LYS A 52 -0.32 0.27 12.06
N ALA A 53 0.25 0.61 10.92
CA ALA A 53 1.70 0.65 10.73
C ALA A 53 2.35 1.69 11.65
N LYS A 54 3.43 1.30 12.33
CA LYS A 54 4.29 2.24 13.06
C LYS A 54 5.13 3.11 12.10
N PHE A 55 5.38 2.61 10.90
CA PHE A 55 6.13 3.32 9.86
C PHE A 55 5.22 4.27 9.06
N GLN A 56 5.71 5.47 8.76
CA GLN A 56 4.97 6.50 8.00
C GLN A 56 4.92 6.16 6.50
N TRP A 57 4.02 5.25 6.14
CA TRP A 57 3.83 4.83 4.75
C TRP A 57 3.16 5.91 3.89
N HIS A 58 3.76 6.16 2.73
CA HIS A 58 3.07 6.81 1.63
C HIS A 58 2.14 5.78 0.96
N MET A 59 0.91 6.19 0.61
CA MET A 59 -0.12 5.25 0.15
C MET A 59 0.33 4.47 -1.09
N SER A 60 0.89 5.15 -2.09
CA SER A 60 1.41 4.54 -3.31
C SER A 60 2.49 3.49 -3.04
N ASN A 61 3.36 3.74 -2.05
CA ASN A 61 4.43 2.80 -1.69
C ASN A 61 3.84 1.55 -1.05
N LEU A 62 2.92 1.71 -0.08
CA LEU A 62 2.24 0.59 0.57
C LEU A 62 1.51 -0.30 -0.44
N VAL A 63 0.74 0.31 -1.36
CA VAL A 63 0.02 -0.42 -2.41
C VAL A 63 0.99 -1.16 -3.33
N ASN A 64 2.05 -0.50 -3.80
CA ASN A 64 3.02 -1.11 -4.70
C ASN A 64 3.76 -2.28 -4.02
N PHE A 65 4.14 -2.13 -2.76
CA PHE A 65 4.82 -3.19 -2.03
C PHE A 65 3.91 -4.37 -1.71
N ILE A 66 2.67 -4.14 -1.27
CA ILE A 66 1.69 -5.24 -1.07
C ILE A 66 1.45 -5.98 -2.36
N ARG A 67 1.38 -5.26 -3.49
CA ARG A 67 1.25 -5.88 -4.81
C ARG A 67 2.43 -6.79 -5.16
N LEU A 68 3.66 -6.36 -4.85
CA LEU A 68 4.87 -7.17 -5.10
C LEU A 68 4.98 -8.37 -4.16
N ASN A 69 4.52 -8.22 -2.92
CA ASN A 69 4.63 -9.25 -1.89
C ASN A 69 3.35 -10.07 -1.68
N LEU A 70 2.32 -9.89 -2.51
CA LEU A 70 1.01 -10.54 -2.36
C LEU A 70 1.10 -12.08 -2.30
N PHE A 71 2.07 -12.63 -3.02
CA PHE A 71 2.31 -14.08 -3.11
C PHE A 71 3.55 -14.54 -2.34
N VAL A 72 4.21 -13.65 -1.61
CA VAL A 72 5.42 -13.95 -0.86
C VAL A 72 5.03 -14.26 0.58
N LYS A 73 5.62 -15.32 1.15
CA LYS A 73 5.44 -15.65 2.57
C LYS A 73 6.28 -14.69 3.42
N ILE A 74 5.70 -13.56 3.79
CA ILE A 74 6.28 -12.56 4.71
C ILE A 74 5.42 -12.41 5.96
N ASP A 75 6.04 -12.11 7.10
CA ASP A 75 5.30 -11.59 8.25
C ASP A 75 4.88 -10.15 7.94
N LEU A 76 3.59 -9.97 7.65
CA LEU A 76 3.04 -8.68 7.24
C LEU A 76 3.20 -7.61 8.33
N TRP A 77 3.11 -8.00 9.61
CA TRP A 77 3.16 -7.07 10.73
C TRP A 77 4.58 -6.61 11.04
N GLU A 78 5.55 -7.50 10.97
CA GLU A 78 6.96 -7.13 11.07
C GLU A 78 7.35 -6.21 9.91
N TRP A 79 6.99 -6.60 8.69
CA TRP A 79 7.32 -5.86 7.48
C TRP A 79 6.68 -4.46 7.43
N ILE A 80 5.40 -4.33 7.78
CA ILE A 80 4.72 -3.03 7.73
C ILE A 80 5.27 -2.05 8.77
N ASN A 81 5.83 -2.56 9.87
CA ASN A 81 6.45 -1.76 10.91
C ASN A 81 7.92 -1.43 10.61
N GLN A 82 8.64 -2.31 9.92
CA GLN A 82 10.04 -2.14 9.55
C GLN A 82 10.30 -2.63 8.11
N PRO A 83 9.93 -1.84 7.09
CA PRO A 83 10.07 -2.27 5.69
C PRO A 83 11.50 -2.42 5.19
N PHE A 84 12.43 -1.74 5.86
CA PHE A 84 13.85 -1.79 5.54
C PHE A 84 14.54 -2.57 6.64
N ILE A 85 15.20 -3.66 6.26
CA ILE A 85 16.23 -4.28 7.09
C ILE A 85 17.33 -3.23 7.14
N ARG A 86 17.36 -2.42 8.21
CA ARG A 86 18.52 -1.57 8.47
C ARG A 86 19.70 -2.53 8.60
N PRO A 87 20.76 -2.42 7.78
CA PRO A 87 21.96 -3.20 8.03
C PRO A 87 22.32 -2.92 9.48
N LYS A 88 22.43 -3.98 10.27
CA LYS A 88 22.89 -3.91 11.65
C LYS A 88 24.17 -3.08 11.58
N ALA A 89 24.28 -2.02 12.39
CA ALA A 89 25.47 -1.20 12.41
C ALA A 89 26.65 -2.10 12.81
N GLU A 90 27.27 -2.74 11.83
CA GLU A 90 28.50 -3.49 12.02
C GLU A 90 29.53 -2.45 12.45
N ASN A 91 30.15 -2.76 13.58
CA ASN A 91 30.99 -1.84 14.33
C ASN A 91 31.86 -1.00 13.41
N VAL A 92 31.85 0.30 13.67
CA VAL A 92 32.52 1.37 12.94
C VAL A 92 34.05 1.30 13.12
N ILE A 93 34.64 0.11 12.95
CA ILE A 93 36.08 -0.14 12.94
C ILE A 93 36.68 0.51 11.68
N GLN A 94 35.89 0.63 10.60
CA GLN A 94 36.35 1.16 9.32
C GLN A 94 36.70 2.66 9.35
N LEU A 95 36.13 3.46 10.25
CA LEU A 95 36.52 4.87 10.40
C LEU A 95 37.86 5.07 11.13
N LYS A 96 38.35 4.06 11.86
CA LYS A 96 39.68 4.11 12.50
C LYS A 96 40.83 3.86 11.53
N LEU A 97 40.55 3.41 10.30
CA LEU A 97 41.58 3.12 9.30
C LEU A 97 42.12 4.39 8.61
N PHE A 98 41.35 5.48 8.65
CA PHE A 98 41.66 6.74 7.95
C PHE A 98 42.05 7.89 8.88
N SER A 99 42.18 7.62 10.18
CA SER A 99 42.60 8.59 11.20
C SER A 99 44.10 8.51 11.52
N GLY A 100 44.91 8.07 10.55
CA GLY A 100 46.38 7.99 10.64
C GLY A 100 47.07 9.24 10.13
#